data_AF-A0A7L0EX70-F1
#
_entry.id   AF-A0A7L0EX70-F1
#
_cell.length_a   1.000
_cell.length_b   1.000
_cell.length_c   1.000
_cell.angle_alpha   90.00
_cell.angle_beta   90.00
_cell.angle_gamma   90.00
#
_symmetry.space_group_name_H-M   'P 1'
#
loop_
_entity.id
_entity.type
_entity.pdbx_description
1 polymer ?
#
loop_
_entity_poly.entity_id
_entity_poly.type
_entity_poly.pdbx_seq_one_letter_code
_entity_poly.pdbx_strand_id
1 'polypeptide(L)'
;GAMEHELVLHQLRCNGVLEGIRICRKGFPSRVLYADFKQRYRVLNASAIPEGQFMDSKKASEKLLGSIDVDHTQYRFGHTKVFFKAGLIGVLEEMRDDKLAEIITRTQARCRGFLMRVEYRRMVERRESIFCIQYNVRAFMNVKHWPWMKLFFKIKPLLKSAESEKEMANMKEEFEKTKEELAKSEAKRKELEEKMVVLLQEKNDLQLQVQAEADSLADAEERCDQLIKTKIQLEAKIKEVTERAEDEEEINAELTAKKRKLEDECSELKKDIDDLELTLAKVEKEKHATENKVKNLTEEMAALDETIAKLTKEKKALQEAHQQTLDDLQAEED
;
A
#
# COMPACT_ATOMS: atom_id res chain seq x y z
N GLY A 1 -12.33 9.73 42.95
CA GLY A 1 -12.07 10.62 41.80
C GLY A 1 -13.39 11.03 41.19
N ALA A 2 -13.51 12.26 40.70
CA ALA A 2 -14.69 12.70 39.95
C ALA A 2 -14.73 12.02 38.58
N MET A 3 -15.91 11.58 38.12
CA MET A 3 -16.12 10.88 36.85
C MET A 3 -17.40 11.37 36.17
N GLU A 4 -17.27 11.87 34.94
CA GLU A 4 -18.40 12.35 34.14
C GLU A 4 -18.99 11.21 33.31
N HIS A 5 -20.22 10.83 33.64
CA HIS A 5 -20.84 9.61 33.12
C HIS A 5 -21.20 9.73 31.63
N GLU A 6 -21.67 10.91 31.19
CA GLU A 6 -22.06 11.13 29.79
C GLU A 6 -20.86 11.08 28.84
N LEU A 7 -19.74 11.69 29.23
CA LEU A 7 -18.50 11.65 28.47
C LEU A 7 -17.99 10.21 28.33
N VAL A 8 -18.02 9.43 29.41
CA VAL A 8 -17.59 8.02 29.39
C VAL A 8 -18.53 7.17 28.54
N LEU A 9 -19.86 7.39 28.62
CA LEU A 9 -20.82 6.69 27.77
C LEU A 9 -20.59 6.98 26.28
N HIS A 10 -20.30 8.24 25.92
CA HIS A 10 -19.96 8.61 24.55
C HIS A 10 -18.66 7.93 24.09
N GLN A 11 -17.60 7.98 24.91
CA GLN A 11 -16.31 7.34 24.62
C GLN A 11 -16.46 5.81 24.43
N LEU A 12 -17.19 5.12 25.30
CA LEU A 12 -17.39 3.67 25.21
C LEU A 12 -18.13 3.26 23.93
N ARG A 13 -19.06 4.10 23.45
CA ARG A 13 -19.78 3.86 22.19
C ARG A 13 -18.91 4.16 20.98
N CYS A 14 -18.27 5.33 20.93
CA CYS A 14 -17.43 5.73 19.79
C CYS A 14 -16.21 4.81 19.60
N ASN A 15 -15.62 4.33 20.69
CA ASN A 15 -14.51 3.38 20.64
C ASN A 15 -14.96 1.93 20.39
N GLY A 16 -16.27 1.65 20.25
CA GLY A 16 -16.80 0.31 20.01
C GLY A 16 -16.50 -0.68 21.15
N VAL A 17 -16.37 -0.20 22.39
CA VAL A 17 -15.95 -1.03 23.53
C VAL A 17 -17.00 -2.12 23.82
N LEU A 18 -18.28 -1.82 23.64
CA LEU A 18 -19.36 -2.78 23.84
C LEU A 18 -19.30 -3.92 22.81
N GLU A 19 -19.04 -3.58 21.55
CA GLU A 19 -18.83 -4.55 20.46
C GLU A 19 -17.58 -5.39 20.72
N GLY A 20 -16.48 -4.76 21.16
CA GLY A 20 -15.25 -5.44 21.57
C GLY A 20 -15.49 -6.44 22.69
N ILE A 21 -16.21 -6.05 23.75
CA ILE A 21 -16.59 -6.95 24.85
C ILE A 21 -17.48 -8.09 24.34
N ARG A 22 -18.46 -7.80 23.47
CA ARG A 22 -19.38 -8.81 22.92
C ARG A 22 -18.63 -9.86 22.09
N ILE A 23 -17.64 -9.44 21.29
CA ILE A 23 -16.77 -10.34 20.52
C ILE A 23 -15.88 -11.14 21.47
N CYS A 24 -15.22 -10.51 22.45
CA CYS A 24 -14.38 -11.22 23.42
C CYS A 24 -15.13 -12.25 24.27
N ARG A 25 -16.41 -12.01 24.59
CA ARG A 25 -17.27 -12.97 25.31
C ARG A 25 -17.65 -14.19 24.48
N LYS A 26 -17.87 -14.01 23.17
CA LYS A 26 -18.20 -15.11 22.25
C LYS A 26 -16.95 -15.82 21.73
N GLY A 27 -15.85 -15.10 21.63
CA GLY A 27 -14.58 -15.56 21.08
C GLY A 27 -13.66 -16.22 22.10
N PHE A 28 -12.45 -16.50 21.63
CA PHE A 28 -11.37 -17.12 22.40
C PHE A 28 -10.12 -16.23 22.29
N PRO A 29 -9.95 -15.26 23.20
CA PRO A 29 -8.93 -14.22 23.08
C PRO A 29 -7.50 -14.77 23.20
N SER A 30 -7.29 -15.85 23.95
CA SER A 30 -5.96 -16.42 24.18
C SER A 30 -5.66 -17.55 23.20
N ARG A 31 -4.44 -17.61 22.68
CA ARG A 31 -4.02 -18.56 21.63
C ARG A 31 -2.66 -19.14 21.95
N VAL A 32 -2.56 -20.47 22.01
CA VAL A 32 -1.32 -21.18 22.36
C VAL A 32 -0.99 -22.19 21.28
N LEU A 33 0.28 -22.28 20.89
CA LEU A 33 0.75 -23.30 19.95
C LEU A 33 0.69 -24.69 20.60
N TYR A 34 0.37 -25.72 19.82
CA TYR A 34 0.23 -27.08 20.37
C TYR A 34 1.52 -27.62 21.00
N ALA A 35 2.69 -27.32 20.42
CA ALA A 35 3.96 -27.75 20.97
C ALA A 35 4.22 -27.14 22.35
N ASP A 36 3.98 -25.83 22.49
CA ASP A 36 4.13 -25.10 23.74
C ASP A 36 3.12 -25.57 24.79
N PHE A 37 1.84 -25.71 24.41
CA PHE A 37 0.80 -26.24 25.29
C PHE A 37 1.16 -27.64 25.82
N LYS A 38 1.53 -28.56 24.91
CA LYS A 38 1.97 -29.91 25.26
C LYS A 38 3.15 -29.86 26.23
N GLN A 39 4.20 -29.11 25.93
CA GLN A 39 5.38 -29.05 26.79
C GLN A 39 5.07 -28.47 28.17
N ARG A 40 4.30 -27.37 28.21
CA ARG A 40 4.00 -26.62 29.44
C ARG A 40 3.10 -27.39 30.39
N TYR A 41 2.02 -28.00 29.88
CA TYR A 41 0.97 -28.58 30.71
C TYR A 41 1.05 -30.10 30.85
N ARG A 42 2.01 -30.78 30.19
CA ARG A 42 2.21 -32.23 30.33
C ARG A 42 2.34 -32.70 31.79
N VAL A 43 2.86 -31.85 32.67
CA VAL A 43 2.99 -32.13 34.11
C VAL A 43 1.65 -32.33 34.82
N LEU A 44 0.55 -31.78 34.28
CA LEU A 44 -0.79 -31.94 34.84
C LEU A 44 -1.25 -33.40 34.80
N ASN A 45 -0.92 -34.11 33.72
CA ASN A 45 -1.18 -35.54 33.60
C ASN A 45 -0.17 -36.20 32.65
N ALA A 46 0.93 -36.69 33.23
CA ALA A 46 1.99 -37.34 32.47
C ALA A 46 1.52 -38.64 31.79
N SER A 47 0.55 -39.35 32.37
CA SER A 47 0.03 -40.61 31.82
C SER A 47 -0.80 -40.41 30.55
N ALA A 48 -1.37 -39.21 30.34
CA ALA A 48 -2.12 -38.90 29.13
C ALA A 48 -1.23 -38.85 27.87
N ILE A 49 0.08 -38.62 28.04
CA ILE A 49 1.07 -38.53 26.96
C ILE A 49 2.23 -39.51 27.26
N PRO A 50 2.13 -40.77 26.79
CA PRO A 50 3.13 -41.81 27.02
C PRO A 50 4.55 -41.40 26.59
N GLU A 51 5.55 -41.78 27.39
CA GLU A 51 6.96 -41.55 27.04
C GLU A 51 7.44 -42.50 25.95
N GLY A 52 8.30 -42.00 25.05
CA GLY A 52 8.95 -42.78 23.99
C GLY A 52 8.12 -43.01 22.73
N GLN A 53 6.82 -42.66 22.71
CA GLN A 53 6.01 -42.70 21.50
C GLN A 53 5.87 -41.30 20.89
N PHE A 54 6.20 -41.17 19.61
CA PHE A 54 5.91 -39.94 18.88
C PHE A 54 4.39 -39.74 18.83
N MET A 55 3.91 -38.72 19.53
CA MET A 55 2.53 -38.28 19.46
C MET A 55 2.50 -36.85 18.94
N ASP A 56 1.74 -36.67 17.86
CA ASP A 56 1.43 -35.37 17.29
C ASP A 56 0.97 -34.39 18.38
N SER A 57 1.46 -33.15 18.30
CA SER A 57 1.26 -32.16 19.36
C SER A 57 -0.21 -31.75 19.51
N LYS A 58 -0.99 -31.75 18.43
CA LYS A 58 -2.42 -31.48 18.51
C LYS A 58 -3.14 -32.63 19.22
N LYS A 59 -2.89 -33.88 18.81
CA LYS A 59 -3.47 -35.07 19.45
C LYS A 59 -3.09 -35.21 20.92
N ALA A 60 -1.85 -34.87 21.27
CA ALA A 60 -1.39 -34.84 22.65
C ALA A 60 -2.12 -33.77 23.48
N SER A 61 -2.33 -32.58 22.91
CA SER A 61 -3.06 -31.50 23.56
C SER A 61 -4.55 -31.84 23.75
N GLU A 62 -5.16 -32.50 22.77
CA GLU A 62 -6.54 -33.00 22.84
C GLU A 62 -6.71 -34.03 23.96
N LYS A 63 -5.81 -35.03 24.02
CA LYS A 63 -5.83 -36.02 25.11
C LYS A 63 -5.58 -35.39 26.48
N LEU A 64 -4.64 -34.47 26.57
CA LEU A 64 -4.29 -33.82 27.82
C LEU A 64 -5.47 -33.00 28.34
N LEU A 65 -6.04 -32.10 27.53
CA LEU A 65 -7.22 -31.31 27.92
C LEU A 65 -8.45 -32.18 28.19
N GLY A 66 -8.61 -33.30 27.48
CA GLY A 66 -9.69 -34.26 27.74
C GLY A 66 -9.49 -35.08 29.03
N SER A 67 -8.26 -35.13 29.57
CA SER A 67 -7.94 -35.85 30.80
C SER A 67 -7.97 -34.98 32.06
N ILE A 68 -8.09 -33.66 31.87
CA ILE A 68 -8.12 -32.67 32.95
C ILE A 68 -9.58 -32.23 33.12
N ASP A 69 -10.02 -32.09 34.36
CA ASP A 69 -11.38 -31.65 34.69
C ASP A 69 -11.53 -30.13 34.45
N VAL A 70 -11.77 -29.75 33.21
CA VAL A 70 -12.03 -28.37 32.78
C VAL A 70 -13.23 -28.30 31.84
N ASP A 71 -13.97 -27.18 31.88
CA ASP A 71 -15.11 -26.96 30.99
C ASP A 71 -14.67 -26.94 29.51
N HIS A 72 -15.08 -27.96 28.76
CA HIS A 72 -14.77 -28.13 27.34
C HIS A 72 -15.42 -27.08 26.41
N THR A 73 -16.31 -26.22 26.93
CA THR A 73 -16.83 -25.07 26.18
C THR A 73 -15.90 -23.84 26.22
N GLN A 74 -14.92 -23.84 27.13
CA GLN A 74 -13.98 -22.73 27.34
C GLN A 74 -12.77 -22.79 26.40
N TYR A 75 -12.63 -23.82 25.58
CA TYR A 75 -11.56 -23.91 24.60
C TYR A 75 -12.03 -24.46 23.24
N ARG A 76 -11.23 -24.19 22.21
CA ARG A 76 -11.42 -24.71 20.85
C ARG A 76 -10.08 -25.06 20.21
N PHE A 77 -10.07 -26.15 19.45
CA PHE A 77 -8.92 -26.60 18.67
C PHE A 77 -8.95 -25.99 17.27
N GLY A 78 -7.85 -25.33 16.87
CA GLY A 78 -7.62 -24.92 15.49
C GLY A 78 -6.69 -25.89 14.75
N HIS A 79 -6.17 -25.43 13.61
CA HIS A 79 -5.19 -26.20 12.83
C HIS A 79 -3.81 -26.24 13.49
N THR A 80 -3.31 -25.09 13.95
CA THR A 80 -1.94 -24.96 14.52
C THR A 80 -1.93 -24.58 16.00
N LYS A 81 -3.05 -24.07 16.52
CA LYS A 81 -3.17 -23.49 17.87
C LYS A 81 -4.43 -24.00 18.56
N VAL A 82 -4.36 -24.04 19.89
CA VAL A 82 -5.52 -24.15 20.77
C VAL A 82 -5.90 -22.75 21.27
N PHE A 83 -7.20 -22.49 21.35
CA PHE A 83 -7.78 -21.20 21.69
C PHE A 83 -8.55 -21.33 23.01
N PHE A 84 -8.40 -20.36 23.90
CA PHE A 84 -9.02 -20.37 25.22
C PHE A 84 -9.84 -19.11 25.46
N LYS A 85 -10.94 -19.27 26.20
CA LYS A 85 -11.68 -18.15 26.80
C LYS A 85 -10.84 -17.52 27.91
N ALA A 86 -11.16 -16.26 28.21
CA ALA A 86 -10.53 -15.55 29.31
C ALA A 86 -10.73 -16.33 30.63
N GLY A 87 -9.67 -16.42 31.44
CA GLY A 87 -9.68 -17.12 32.73
C GLY A 87 -9.20 -18.57 32.68
N LEU A 88 -9.52 -19.36 31.63
CA LEU A 88 -9.17 -20.79 31.61
C LEU A 88 -7.65 -21.04 31.66
N ILE A 89 -6.83 -20.22 30.99
CA ILE A 89 -5.37 -20.34 31.09
C ILE A 89 -4.88 -20.11 32.52
N GLY A 90 -5.48 -19.17 33.25
CA GLY A 90 -5.14 -18.91 34.65
C GLY A 90 -5.39 -20.14 35.52
N VAL A 91 -6.54 -20.79 35.33
CA VAL A 91 -6.86 -22.05 36.04
C VAL A 91 -5.86 -23.14 35.70
N LEU A 92 -5.48 -23.29 34.42
CA LEU A 92 -4.48 -24.28 34.01
C LEU A 92 -3.08 -23.99 34.59
N GLU A 93 -2.71 -22.72 34.75
CA GLU A 93 -1.46 -22.34 35.44
C GLU A 93 -1.51 -22.66 36.93
N GLU A 94 -2.63 -22.37 37.61
CA GLU A 94 -2.79 -22.66 39.04
C GLU A 94 -2.68 -24.17 39.31
N MET A 95 -3.40 -25.00 38.54
CA MET A 95 -3.29 -26.46 38.62
C MET A 95 -1.86 -26.96 38.36
N ARG A 96 -1.13 -26.27 37.48
CA ARG A 96 0.25 -26.60 37.12
C ARG A 96 1.21 -26.24 38.24
N ASP A 97 1.04 -25.08 38.85
CA ASP A 97 1.85 -24.62 39.97
C ASP A 97 1.70 -25.53 41.18
N ASP A 98 0.48 -26.01 41.48
CA ASP A 98 0.25 -27.00 42.53
C ASP A 98 1.02 -28.31 42.27
N LYS A 99 0.96 -28.83 41.05
CA LYS A 99 1.70 -30.05 40.67
C LYS A 99 3.21 -29.84 40.72
N LEU A 100 3.69 -28.69 40.29
CA LEU A 100 5.11 -28.34 40.36
C LEU A 100 5.56 -28.19 41.81
N ALA A 101 4.77 -27.61 42.69
CA ALA A 101 5.08 -27.47 44.11
C ALA A 101 5.28 -28.84 44.77
N GLU A 102 4.42 -29.83 44.48
CA GLU A 102 4.58 -31.22 44.95
C GLU A 102 5.93 -31.83 44.49
N ILE A 103 6.26 -31.71 43.20
CA ILE A 103 7.47 -32.30 42.60
C ILE A 103 8.73 -31.61 43.11
N ILE A 104 8.72 -30.27 43.14
CA ILE A 104 9.85 -29.45 43.60
C ILE A 104 10.12 -29.74 45.07
N THR A 105 9.09 -29.85 45.91
CA THR A 105 9.26 -30.15 47.34
C THR A 105 9.97 -31.50 47.55
N ARG A 106 9.58 -32.54 46.80
CA ARG A 106 10.25 -33.86 46.85
C ARG A 106 11.70 -33.78 46.39
N THR A 107 11.96 -33.05 45.31
CA THR A 107 13.32 -32.84 44.79
C THR A 107 14.19 -32.09 45.80
N GLN A 108 13.68 -30.98 46.34
CA GLN A 108 14.37 -30.21 47.37
C GLN A 108 14.66 -31.04 48.61
N ALA A 109 13.72 -31.87 49.09
CA ALA A 109 13.94 -32.76 50.22
C ALA A 109 15.09 -33.75 49.96
N ARG A 110 15.17 -34.33 48.75
CA ARG A 110 16.29 -35.19 48.35
C ARG A 110 17.61 -34.44 48.32
N CYS A 111 17.65 -33.24 47.72
CA CYS A 111 18.84 -32.40 47.64
C CYS A 111 19.33 -32.01 49.04
N ARG A 112 18.45 -31.50 49.91
CA ARG A 112 18.76 -31.15 51.31
C ARG A 112 19.28 -32.37 52.07
N GLY A 113 18.65 -33.53 51.91
CA GLY A 113 19.10 -34.79 52.51
C GLY A 113 20.49 -35.22 52.02
N PHE A 114 20.79 -35.08 50.73
CA PHE A 114 22.10 -35.39 50.17
C PHE A 114 23.18 -34.44 50.73
N LEU A 115 22.92 -33.13 50.70
CA LEU A 115 23.84 -32.12 51.23
C LEU A 115 24.16 -32.38 52.71
N MET A 116 23.14 -32.68 53.52
CA MET A 116 23.35 -32.98 54.94
C MET A 116 24.14 -34.27 55.17
N ARG A 117 23.98 -35.31 54.33
CA ARG A 117 24.80 -36.53 54.42
C ARG A 117 26.26 -36.28 54.04
N VAL A 118 26.51 -35.45 53.02
CA VAL A 118 27.87 -35.04 52.65
C VAL A 118 28.51 -34.22 53.76
N GLU A 119 27.79 -33.25 54.31
CA GLU A 119 28.32 -32.44 55.42
C GLU A 119 28.53 -33.29 56.68
N TYR A 120 27.61 -34.21 56.99
CA TYR A 120 27.79 -35.14 58.10
C TYR A 120 29.04 -36.01 57.93
N ARG A 121 29.30 -36.53 56.73
CA ARG A 121 30.54 -37.26 56.44
C ARG A 121 31.78 -36.40 56.68
N ARG A 122 31.78 -35.15 56.20
CA ARG A 122 32.87 -34.19 56.46
C ARG A 122 33.04 -33.91 57.95
N MET A 123 31.95 -33.80 58.72
CA MET A 123 32.01 -33.62 60.17
C MET A 123 32.65 -34.83 60.87
N VAL A 124 32.30 -36.05 60.45
CA VAL A 124 32.91 -37.29 60.96
C VAL A 124 34.39 -37.36 60.60
N GLU A 125 34.76 -37.11 59.34
CA GLU A 125 36.16 -37.07 58.88
C GLU A 125 36.98 -36.01 59.63
N ARG A 126 36.41 -34.82 59.88
CA ARG A 126 37.03 -33.77 60.70
C ARG A 126 37.27 -34.25 62.12
N ARG A 127 36.28 -34.92 62.74
CA ARG A 127 36.39 -35.47 64.09
C ARG A 127 37.51 -36.51 64.17
N GLU A 128 37.57 -37.45 63.23
CA GLU A 128 38.65 -38.44 63.18
C GLU A 128 40.02 -37.81 62.92
N SER A 129 40.10 -36.85 61.99
CA SER A 129 41.32 -36.10 61.69
C SER A 129 41.85 -35.36 62.92
N ILE A 130 40.96 -34.79 63.75
CA ILE A 130 41.35 -34.13 65.01
C ILE A 130 42.06 -35.13 65.93
N PHE A 131 41.50 -36.33 66.12
CA PHE A 131 42.15 -37.35 66.95
C PHE A 131 43.50 -37.80 66.37
N CYS A 132 43.57 -38.01 65.05
CA CYS A 132 44.81 -38.37 64.36
C CYS A 132 45.89 -37.29 64.53
N ILE A 133 45.56 -36.02 64.31
CA ILE A 133 46.49 -34.89 64.49
C ILE A 133 46.93 -34.79 65.95
N GLN A 134 46.00 -34.82 66.90
CA GLN A 134 46.35 -34.74 68.33
C GLN A 134 47.28 -35.88 68.75
N TYR A 135 47.01 -37.10 68.31
CA TYR A 135 47.87 -38.26 68.58
C TYR A 135 49.25 -38.08 67.96
N ASN A 136 49.33 -37.73 66.67
CA ASN A 136 50.58 -37.52 65.96
C ASN A 136 51.41 -36.39 66.57
N VAL A 137 50.79 -35.29 66.99
CA VAL A 137 51.48 -34.19 67.68
C VAL A 137 52.06 -34.66 69.01
N ARG A 138 51.30 -35.40 69.83
CA ARG A 138 51.80 -35.96 71.09
C ARG A 138 52.95 -36.95 70.85
N ALA A 139 52.80 -37.87 69.89
CA ALA A 139 53.83 -38.82 69.51
C ALA A 139 55.10 -38.12 69.00
N PHE A 140 54.95 -37.11 68.14
CA PHE A 140 56.04 -36.30 67.65
C PHE A 140 56.74 -35.55 68.79
N MET A 141 56.00 -34.98 69.74
CA MET A 141 56.59 -34.30 70.90
C MET A 141 57.45 -35.24 71.77
N ASN A 142 57.12 -36.53 71.83
CA ASN A 142 57.92 -37.54 72.51
C ASN A 142 59.20 -37.92 71.73
N VAL A 143 59.12 -37.96 70.39
CA VAL A 143 60.21 -38.47 69.53
C VAL A 143 61.10 -37.36 68.95
N LYS A 144 60.66 -36.09 68.93
CA LYS A 144 61.39 -34.97 68.30
C LYS A 144 62.81 -34.77 68.85
N HIS A 145 63.06 -35.15 70.10
CA HIS A 145 64.37 -35.03 70.74
C HIS A 145 65.21 -36.30 70.66
N TRP A 146 64.64 -37.42 70.19
CA TRP A 146 65.32 -38.70 70.04
C TRP A 146 66.50 -38.59 69.05
N PRO A 147 67.72 -39.05 69.40
CA PRO A 147 68.90 -38.89 68.54
C PRO A 147 68.74 -39.44 67.11
N TRP A 148 68.06 -40.58 66.95
CA TRP A 148 67.82 -41.19 65.64
C TRP A 148 66.88 -40.34 64.75
N MET A 149 65.85 -39.70 65.32
CA MET A 149 64.97 -38.80 64.58
C MET A 149 65.70 -37.54 64.08
N LYS A 150 66.59 -36.99 64.92
CA LYS A 150 67.45 -35.85 64.53
C LYS A 150 68.41 -36.22 63.39
N LEU A 151 68.97 -37.43 63.42
CA LEU A 151 69.83 -37.93 62.34
C LEU A 151 69.04 -38.07 61.03
N PHE A 152 67.85 -38.67 61.08
CA PHE A 152 66.98 -38.83 59.91
C PHE A 152 66.63 -37.49 59.24
N PHE A 153 66.24 -36.46 60.01
CA PHE A 153 65.93 -35.14 59.44
C PHE A 153 67.15 -34.42 58.83
N LYS A 154 68.37 -34.71 59.29
CA LYS A 154 69.60 -34.17 58.68
C LYS A 154 69.95 -34.89 57.37
N ILE A 155 69.66 -36.20 57.28
CA ILE A 155 69.99 -37.01 56.11
C ILE A 155 68.91 -36.89 55.02
N LYS A 156 67.62 -36.82 55.38
CA LYS A 156 66.51 -36.83 54.41
C LYS A 156 66.60 -35.76 53.32
N PRO A 157 66.92 -34.47 53.61
CA PRO A 157 67.07 -33.44 52.57
C PRO A 157 68.28 -33.65 51.64
N LEU A 158 69.23 -34.51 52.02
CA LEU A 158 70.38 -34.87 51.17
C LEU A 158 70.00 -35.94 50.14
N LEU A 159 68.84 -36.60 50.32
CA LEU A 159 68.27 -37.59 49.41
C LEU A 159 67.26 -36.94 48.43
N LYS A 160 67.66 -35.83 47.80
CA LYS A 160 66.80 -34.99 46.93
C LYS A 160 66.21 -35.70 45.70
N SER A 161 66.78 -36.84 45.29
CA SER A 161 66.44 -37.51 44.03
C SER A 161 64.96 -37.89 43.92
N ALA A 162 64.35 -38.39 44.99
CA ALA A 162 62.95 -38.83 44.98
C ALA A 162 61.94 -37.67 44.93
N GLU A 163 62.27 -36.53 45.55
CA GLU A 163 61.39 -35.35 45.54
C GLU A 163 61.45 -34.66 44.18
N SER A 164 62.64 -34.55 43.57
CA SER A 164 62.80 -34.03 42.22
C SER A 164 62.11 -34.86 41.15
N GLU A 165 62.05 -36.19 41.32
CA GLU A 165 61.37 -37.08 40.37
C GLU A 165 59.85 -36.88 40.39
N LYS A 166 59.27 -36.69 41.59
CA LYS A 166 57.85 -36.39 41.74
C LYS A 166 57.48 -35.01 41.19
N GLU A 167 58.30 -33.99 41.43
CA GLU A 167 58.12 -32.66 40.85
C GLU A 167 58.20 -32.70 39.32
N MET A 168 59.16 -33.45 38.77
CA MET A 168 59.31 -33.63 37.33
C MET A 168 58.11 -34.35 36.70
N ALA A 169 57.54 -35.34 37.38
CA ALA A 169 56.34 -36.02 36.93
C ALA A 169 55.13 -35.07 36.87
N ASN A 170 54.91 -34.28 37.93
CA ASN A 170 53.84 -33.28 37.98
C ASN A 170 54.01 -32.22 36.88
N MET A 171 55.22 -31.69 36.71
CA MET A 171 55.50 -30.68 35.70
C MET A 171 55.30 -31.21 34.28
N LYS A 172 55.62 -32.50 34.01
CA LYS A 172 55.32 -33.14 32.73
C LYS A 172 53.82 -33.25 32.48
N GLU A 173 53.04 -33.63 33.48
CA GLU A 173 51.58 -33.73 33.35
C GLU A 173 50.95 -32.35 33.10
N GLU A 174 51.36 -31.33 33.84
CA GLU A 174 50.89 -29.95 33.65
C GLU A 174 51.30 -29.39 32.29
N PHE A 175 52.53 -29.68 31.84
CA PHE A 175 53.02 -29.28 30.53
C PHE A 175 52.18 -29.89 29.40
N GLU A 176 51.91 -31.19 29.43
CA GLU A 176 51.11 -31.85 28.40
C GLU A 176 49.66 -31.33 28.39
N LYS A 177 49.03 -31.15 29.56
CA LYS A 177 47.69 -30.54 29.65
C LYS A 177 47.65 -29.15 29.04
N THR A 178 48.60 -28.30 29.42
CA THR A 178 48.66 -26.91 28.92
C THR A 178 48.90 -26.88 27.42
N LYS A 179 49.75 -27.76 26.90
CA LYS A 179 50.04 -27.89 25.47
C LYS A 179 48.82 -28.35 24.67
N GLU A 180 48.06 -29.32 25.17
CA GLU A 180 46.80 -29.74 24.54
C GLU A 180 45.74 -28.65 24.54
N GLU A 181 45.58 -27.93 25.65
CA GLU A 181 44.64 -26.82 25.76
C GLU A 181 45.01 -25.67 24.83
N LEU A 182 46.30 -25.34 24.71
CA LEU A 182 46.80 -24.34 23.77
C LEU A 182 46.49 -24.73 22.33
N ALA A 183 46.78 -25.98 21.93
CA ALA A 183 46.49 -26.45 20.58
C ALA A 183 44.98 -26.39 20.23
N LYS A 184 44.11 -26.79 21.17
CA LYS A 184 42.65 -26.69 21.00
C LYS A 184 42.19 -25.23 20.88
N SER A 185 42.75 -24.34 21.69
CA SER A 185 42.45 -22.90 21.65
C SER A 185 42.88 -22.25 20.34
N GLU A 186 44.10 -22.57 19.86
CA GLU A 186 44.62 -22.05 18.59
C GLU A 186 43.81 -22.52 17.38
N ALA A 187 43.39 -23.79 17.36
CA ALA A 187 42.52 -24.32 16.31
C ALA A 187 41.17 -23.60 16.29
N LYS A 188 40.55 -23.39 17.46
CA LYS A 188 39.28 -22.66 17.58
C LYS A 188 39.41 -21.19 17.20
N ARG A 189 40.51 -20.54 17.58
CA ARG A 189 40.81 -19.15 17.18
C ARG A 189 40.88 -19.04 15.66
N LYS A 190 41.60 -19.95 15.01
CA LYS A 190 41.74 -19.95 13.54
C LYS A 190 40.40 -20.15 12.83
N GLU A 191 39.56 -21.08 13.30
CA GLU A 191 38.21 -21.29 12.74
C GLU A 191 37.33 -20.03 12.88
N LEU A 192 37.41 -19.34 14.02
CA LEU A 192 36.66 -18.10 14.24
C LEU A 192 37.17 -16.94 13.38
N GLU A 193 38.48 -16.83 13.17
CA GLU A 193 39.07 -15.83 12.28
C GLU A 193 38.63 -16.05 10.83
N GLU A 194 38.62 -17.29 10.35
CA GLU A 194 38.13 -17.63 9.01
C GLU A 194 36.65 -17.24 8.84
N LYS A 195 35.79 -17.57 9.82
CA LYS A 195 34.38 -17.14 9.82
C LYS A 195 34.21 -15.63 9.85
N MET A 196 35.06 -14.92 10.60
CA MET A 196 35.00 -13.47 10.69
C MET A 196 35.36 -12.80 9.36
N VAL A 197 36.31 -13.36 8.61
CA VAL A 197 36.65 -12.89 7.26
C VAL A 197 35.46 -13.05 6.31
N VAL A 198 34.78 -14.20 6.33
CA VAL A 198 33.58 -14.44 5.50
C VAL A 198 32.47 -13.45 5.84
N LEU A 199 32.17 -13.25 7.13
CA LEU A 199 31.15 -12.30 7.56
C LEU A 199 31.49 -10.85 7.18
N LEU A 200 32.77 -10.47 7.23
CA LEU A 200 33.21 -9.14 6.79
C LEU A 200 33.05 -8.97 5.28
N GLN A 201 33.31 -10.02 4.50
CA GLN A 201 33.08 -10.01 3.07
C GLN A 201 31.59 -9.88 2.74
N GLU A 202 30.73 -10.73 3.33
CA GLU A 202 29.27 -10.64 3.15
C GLU A 202 28.71 -9.27 3.54
N LYS A 203 29.22 -8.68 4.64
CA LYS A 203 28.84 -7.33 5.05
C LYS A 203 29.21 -6.29 3.99
N ASN A 204 30.43 -6.36 3.43
CA ASN A 204 30.88 -5.43 2.42
C ASN A 204 30.08 -5.59 1.11
N ASP A 205 29.78 -6.82 0.71
CA ASP A 205 28.98 -7.12 -0.48
C ASP A 205 27.54 -6.58 -0.32
N LEU A 206 26.92 -6.79 0.85
CA LEU A 206 25.61 -6.22 1.16
C LEU A 206 25.65 -4.68 1.18
N GLN A 207 26.72 -4.08 1.70
CA GLN A 207 26.87 -2.63 1.71
C GLN A 207 26.97 -2.07 0.28
N LEU A 208 27.70 -2.74 -0.61
CA LEU A 208 27.76 -2.37 -2.02
C LEU A 208 26.40 -2.52 -2.71
N GLN A 209 25.66 -3.59 -2.42
CA GLN A 209 24.31 -3.79 -2.96
C GLN A 209 23.34 -2.68 -2.50
N VAL A 210 23.37 -2.34 -1.21
CA VAL A 210 22.53 -1.26 -0.67
C VAL A 210 22.86 0.09 -1.33
N GLN A 211 24.15 0.38 -1.57
CA GLN A 211 24.54 1.61 -2.28
C GLN A 211 24.01 1.62 -3.72
N ALA A 212 24.15 0.50 -4.45
CA ALA A 212 23.65 0.39 -5.82
C ALA A 212 22.11 0.52 -5.90
N GLU A 213 21.38 -0.06 -4.95
CA GLU A 213 19.93 0.09 -4.87
C GLU A 213 19.51 1.53 -4.51
N ALA A 214 20.27 2.22 -3.65
CA ALA A 214 20.03 3.62 -3.32
C ALA A 214 20.25 4.55 -4.54
N ASP A 215 21.33 4.34 -5.30
CA ASP A 215 21.59 5.09 -6.53
C ASP A 215 20.50 4.83 -7.58
N SER A 216 20.10 3.56 -7.75
CA SER A 216 19.00 3.21 -8.67
C SER A 216 17.65 3.80 -8.25
N LEU A 217 17.39 3.93 -6.95
CA LEU A 217 16.21 4.58 -6.42
C LEU A 217 16.24 6.09 -6.72
N ALA A 218 17.37 6.75 -6.51
CA ALA A 218 17.54 8.16 -6.83
C ALA A 218 17.29 8.44 -8.33
N ASP A 219 17.82 7.59 -9.23
CA ASP A 219 17.55 7.68 -10.67
C ASP A 219 16.06 7.46 -11.02
N ALA A 220 15.36 6.62 -10.25
CA ALA A 220 13.93 6.39 -10.43
C ALA A 220 13.10 7.57 -9.93
N GLU A 221 13.48 8.17 -8.80
CA GLU A 221 12.87 9.38 -8.25
C GLU A 221 13.03 10.56 -9.22
N GLU A 222 14.23 10.78 -9.77
CA GLU A 222 14.46 11.86 -10.74
C GLU A 222 13.57 11.69 -11.99
N ARG A 223 13.48 10.47 -12.52
CA ARG A 223 12.58 10.16 -13.65
C ARG A 223 11.11 10.40 -13.29
N CYS A 224 10.70 10.05 -12.08
CA CYS A 224 9.34 10.30 -11.61
C CYS A 224 9.04 11.81 -11.54
N ASP A 225 9.95 12.59 -10.99
CA ASP A 225 9.84 14.05 -10.91
C ASP A 225 9.77 14.71 -12.30
N GLN A 226 10.58 14.24 -13.25
CA GLN A 226 10.53 14.70 -14.64
C GLN A 226 9.16 14.38 -15.29
N LEU A 227 8.62 13.19 -15.05
CA LEU A 227 7.29 12.81 -15.52
C LEU A 227 6.18 13.64 -14.88
N ILE A 228 6.27 13.92 -13.57
CA ILE A 228 5.31 14.79 -12.86
C ILE A 228 5.32 16.20 -13.47
N LYS A 229 6.51 16.79 -13.71
CA LYS A 229 6.64 18.11 -14.36
C LYS A 229 6.03 18.10 -15.77
N THR A 230 6.31 17.07 -16.56
CA THR A 230 5.76 16.91 -17.91
C THR A 230 4.25 16.75 -17.89
N LYS A 231 3.72 15.97 -16.93
CA LYS A 231 2.28 15.79 -16.73
C LYS A 231 1.60 17.13 -16.46
N ILE A 232 2.12 17.94 -15.54
CA ILE A 232 1.56 19.26 -15.23
C ILE A 232 1.52 20.16 -16.48
N GLN A 233 2.59 20.15 -17.29
CA GLN A 233 2.63 20.91 -18.55
C GLN A 233 1.60 20.41 -19.57
N LEU A 234 1.42 19.10 -19.68
CA LEU A 234 0.43 18.50 -20.57
C LEU A 234 -1.00 18.77 -20.10
N GLU A 235 -1.27 18.71 -18.80
CA GLU A 235 -2.57 19.08 -18.22
C GLU A 235 -2.91 20.55 -18.50
N ALA A 236 -1.92 21.46 -18.39
CA ALA A 236 -2.12 22.86 -18.76
C ALA A 236 -2.44 23.04 -20.25
N LYS A 237 -1.72 22.34 -21.14
CA LYS A 237 -1.99 22.37 -22.59
C LYS A 237 -3.36 21.78 -22.94
N ILE A 238 -3.76 20.70 -22.29
CA ILE A 238 -5.09 20.11 -22.47
C ILE A 238 -6.14 21.15 -22.11
N LYS A 239 -6.01 21.81 -20.95
CA LYS A 239 -6.94 22.84 -20.52
C LYS A 239 -7.05 23.99 -21.53
N GLU A 240 -5.92 24.51 -22.00
CA GLU A 240 -5.88 25.59 -23.01
C GLU A 240 -6.54 25.18 -24.33
N VAL A 241 -6.28 23.96 -24.81
CA VAL A 241 -6.89 23.45 -26.05
C VAL A 241 -8.39 23.20 -25.89
N THR A 242 -8.82 22.72 -24.71
CA THR A 242 -10.25 22.56 -24.39
C THR A 242 -10.97 23.90 -24.37
N GLU A 243 -10.42 24.93 -23.70
CA GLU A 243 -11.00 26.27 -23.68
C GLU A 243 -11.12 26.85 -25.10
N ARG A 244 -10.09 26.73 -25.95
CA ARG A 244 -10.18 27.17 -27.36
C ARG A 244 -11.19 26.38 -28.18
N ALA A 245 -11.33 25.08 -27.94
CA ALA A 245 -12.31 24.27 -28.64
C ALA A 245 -13.74 24.69 -28.26
N GLU A 246 -13.99 25.01 -27.00
CA GLU A 246 -15.26 25.56 -26.52
C GLU A 246 -15.58 26.91 -27.19
N ASP A 247 -14.59 27.82 -27.27
CA ASP A 247 -14.74 29.11 -27.96
C ASP A 247 -15.07 28.95 -29.46
N GLU A 248 -14.37 28.04 -30.16
CA GLU A 248 -14.64 27.75 -31.58
C GLU A 248 -15.99 27.07 -31.80
N GLU A 249 -16.45 26.21 -30.88
CA GLU A 249 -17.79 25.64 -30.90
C GLU A 249 -18.87 26.72 -30.73
N GLU A 250 -18.66 27.70 -29.85
CA GLU A 250 -19.55 28.86 -29.68
C GLU A 250 -19.60 29.71 -30.96
N ILE A 251 -18.44 30.06 -31.55
CA ILE A 251 -18.35 30.81 -32.80
C ILE A 251 -19.06 30.05 -33.94
N ASN A 252 -18.86 28.74 -34.03
CA ASN A 252 -19.50 27.92 -35.05
C ASN A 252 -21.03 27.87 -34.87
N ALA A 253 -21.51 27.78 -33.63
CA ALA A 253 -22.93 27.88 -33.32
C ALA A 253 -23.49 29.25 -33.71
N GLU A 254 -22.79 30.35 -33.42
CA GLU A 254 -23.17 31.70 -33.85
C GLU A 254 -23.21 31.85 -35.38
N LEU A 255 -22.18 31.37 -36.08
CA LEU A 255 -22.10 31.40 -37.53
C LEU A 255 -23.21 30.57 -38.17
N THR A 256 -23.52 29.40 -37.60
CA THR A 256 -24.62 28.55 -38.05
C THR A 256 -25.96 29.26 -37.86
N ALA A 257 -26.16 29.95 -36.73
CA ALA A 257 -27.37 30.75 -36.48
C ALA A 257 -27.48 31.96 -37.44
N LYS A 258 -26.38 32.68 -37.69
CA LYS A 258 -26.32 33.79 -38.66
C LYS A 258 -26.57 33.30 -40.09
N LYS A 259 -25.96 32.17 -40.48
CA LYS A 259 -26.18 31.53 -41.77
C LYS A 259 -27.65 31.20 -41.98
N ARG A 260 -28.30 30.60 -40.97
CA ARG A 260 -29.73 30.28 -41.04
C ARG A 260 -30.59 31.53 -41.23
N LYS A 261 -30.31 32.63 -40.51
CA LYS A 261 -31.00 33.91 -40.72
C LYS A 261 -30.81 34.47 -42.13
N LEU A 262 -29.59 34.45 -42.65
CA LEU A 262 -29.31 34.90 -44.02
C LEU A 262 -29.96 34.02 -45.07
N GLU A 263 -30.02 32.70 -44.85
CA GLU A 263 -30.74 31.76 -45.71
C GLU A 263 -32.25 32.04 -45.71
N ASP A 264 -32.83 32.30 -44.54
CA ASP A 264 -34.23 32.70 -44.39
C ASP A 264 -34.50 34.03 -45.13
N GLU A 265 -33.69 35.07 -44.90
CA GLU A 265 -33.79 36.38 -45.60
C GLU A 265 -33.62 36.24 -47.13
N CYS A 266 -32.66 35.44 -47.60
CA CYS A 266 -32.47 35.18 -49.03
C CYS A 266 -33.68 34.47 -49.64
N SER A 267 -34.32 33.58 -48.88
CA SER A 267 -35.52 32.88 -49.34
C SER A 267 -36.73 33.82 -49.43
N GLU A 268 -36.87 34.75 -48.48
CA GLU A 268 -37.90 35.80 -48.50
C GLU A 268 -37.69 36.74 -49.68
N LEU A 269 -36.47 37.25 -49.88
CA LEU A 269 -36.15 38.14 -51.01
C LEU A 269 -36.37 37.46 -52.37
N LYS A 270 -36.04 36.16 -52.50
CA LYS A 270 -36.35 35.41 -53.73
C LYS A 270 -37.84 35.35 -53.99
N LYS A 271 -38.65 35.10 -52.95
CA LYS A 271 -40.10 35.07 -53.06
C LYS A 271 -40.65 36.45 -53.45
N ASP A 272 -40.14 37.52 -52.84
CA ASP A 272 -40.51 38.89 -53.19
C ASP A 272 -40.13 39.24 -54.64
N ILE A 273 -38.98 38.77 -55.14
CA ILE A 273 -38.58 38.92 -56.54
C ILE A 273 -39.54 38.17 -57.46
N ASP A 274 -39.84 36.90 -57.17
CA ASP A 274 -40.79 36.09 -57.96
C ASP A 274 -42.18 36.77 -58.01
N ASP A 275 -42.67 37.27 -56.87
CA ASP A 275 -43.94 38.01 -56.77
C ASP A 275 -43.89 39.32 -57.57
N LEU A 276 -42.78 40.06 -57.51
CA LEU A 276 -42.56 41.28 -58.27
C LEU A 276 -42.50 41.01 -59.79
N GLU A 277 -41.82 39.96 -60.22
CA GLU A 277 -41.77 39.53 -61.63
C GLU A 277 -43.16 39.17 -62.15
N LEU A 278 -43.97 38.47 -61.36
CA LEU A 278 -45.37 38.20 -61.68
C LEU A 278 -46.19 39.48 -61.84
N THR A 279 -46.02 40.45 -60.93
CA THR A 279 -46.69 41.75 -61.09
C THR A 279 -46.16 42.54 -62.28
N LEU A 280 -44.87 42.51 -62.57
CA LEU A 280 -44.27 43.19 -63.72
C LEU A 280 -44.83 42.62 -65.02
N ALA A 281 -44.87 41.29 -65.16
CA ALA A 281 -45.44 40.63 -66.34
C ALA A 281 -46.92 40.97 -66.53
N LYS A 282 -47.67 41.11 -65.41
CA LYS A 282 -49.07 41.56 -65.45
C LYS A 282 -49.18 43.00 -65.93
N VAL A 283 -48.38 43.91 -65.38
CA VAL A 283 -48.36 45.33 -65.77
C VAL A 283 -47.89 45.50 -67.21
N GLU A 284 -46.89 44.75 -67.67
CA GLU A 284 -46.46 44.75 -69.08
C GLU A 284 -47.58 44.29 -70.00
N LYS A 285 -48.33 43.25 -69.63
CA LYS A 285 -49.49 42.80 -70.41
C LYS A 285 -50.60 43.86 -70.47
N GLU A 286 -50.86 44.54 -69.36
CA GLU A 286 -51.79 45.67 -69.29
C GLU A 286 -51.30 46.86 -70.13
N LYS A 287 -50.01 47.21 -70.04
CA LYS A 287 -49.35 48.23 -70.85
C LYS A 287 -49.50 47.90 -72.33
N HIS A 288 -49.17 46.68 -72.76
CA HIS A 288 -49.25 46.29 -74.15
C HIS A 288 -50.70 46.34 -74.68
N ALA A 289 -51.68 45.98 -73.84
CA ALA A 289 -53.09 46.18 -74.16
C ALA A 289 -53.46 47.67 -74.34
N THR A 290 -52.91 48.56 -73.50
CA THR A 290 -53.11 50.01 -73.65
C THR A 290 -52.37 50.60 -74.85
N GLU A 291 -51.15 50.17 -75.15
CA GLU A 291 -50.39 50.58 -76.34
C GLU A 291 -51.12 50.20 -77.62
N ASN A 292 -51.68 48.98 -77.70
CA ASN A 292 -52.50 48.56 -78.82
C ASN A 292 -53.77 49.44 -78.97
N LYS A 293 -54.40 49.81 -77.85
CA LYS A 293 -55.52 50.77 -77.86
C LYS A 293 -55.10 52.13 -78.39
N VAL A 294 -53.95 52.64 -77.94
CA VAL A 294 -53.40 53.92 -78.42
C VAL A 294 -53.12 53.83 -79.91
N LYS A 295 -52.43 52.78 -80.37
CA LYS A 295 -52.07 52.59 -81.78
C LYS A 295 -53.30 52.57 -82.70
N ASN A 296 -54.37 51.88 -82.30
CA ASN A 296 -55.63 51.89 -83.03
C ASN A 296 -56.24 53.31 -83.10
N LEU A 297 -56.22 54.06 -81.99
CA LEU A 297 -56.69 55.44 -81.97
C LEU A 297 -55.81 56.38 -82.82
N THR A 298 -54.50 56.13 -82.89
CA THR A 298 -53.59 56.91 -83.75
C THR A 298 -53.84 56.63 -85.24
N GLU A 299 -54.13 55.37 -85.60
CA GLU A 299 -54.50 54.99 -86.98
C GLU A 299 -55.85 55.61 -87.38
N GLU A 300 -56.82 55.68 -86.45
CA GLU A 300 -58.08 56.41 -86.65
C GLU A 300 -57.84 57.92 -86.83
N MET A 301 -56.93 58.53 -86.05
CA MET A 301 -56.57 59.94 -86.23
C MET A 301 -55.91 60.21 -87.60
N ALA A 302 -54.98 59.35 -88.04
CA ALA A 302 -54.33 59.50 -89.34
C ALA A 302 -55.33 59.40 -90.52
N ALA A 303 -56.32 58.52 -90.42
CA ALA A 303 -57.39 58.42 -91.41
C ALA A 303 -58.28 59.69 -91.45
N LEU A 304 -58.54 60.31 -90.29
CA LEU A 304 -59.24 61.58 -90.20
C LEU A 304 -58.42 62.73 -90.82
N ASP A 305 -57.10 62.77 -90.59
CA ASP A 305 -56.21 63.78 -91.18
C ASP A 305 -56.11 63.67 -92.72
N GLU A 306 -56.07 62.45 -93.29
CA GLU A 306 -56.15 62.25 -94.74
C GLU A 306 -57.47 62.74 -95.34
N THR A 307 -58.56 62.60 -94.59
CA THR A 307 -59.89 63.07 -95.00
C THR A 307 -59.94 64.61 -95.04
N ILE A 308 -59.33 65.27 -94.05
CA ILE A 308 -59.18 66.73 -94.00
C ILE A 308 -58.32 67.24 -95.17
N ALA A 309 -57.21 66.57 -95.47
CA ALA A 309 -56.33 66.95 -96.58
C ALA A 309 -57.05 66.90 -97.95
N LYS A 310 -57.91 65.91 -98.19
CA LYS A 310 -58.75 65.82 -99.40
C LYS A 310 -59.72 66.99 -99.53
N LEU A 311 -60.46 67.30 -98.46
CA LEU A 311 -61.41 68.43 -98.44
C LEU A 311 -60.72 69.78 -98.67
N THR A 312 -59.47 69.91 -98.21
CA THR A 312 -58.67 71.14 -98.38
C THR A 312 -58.22 71.32 -99.84
N LYS A 313 -57.96 70.21 -100.55
CA LYS A 313 -57.56 70.19 -101.97
C LYS A 313 -58.74 70.50 -102.91
N GLU A 314 -59.93 70.00 -102.60
CA GLU A 314 -61.17 70.32 -103.35
C GLU A 314 -61.56 71.79 -103.20
N LYS A 315 -61.38 72.37 -102.00
CA LYS A 315 -61.63 73.80 -101.75
C LYS A 315 -60.75 74.71 -102.64
N LYS A 316 -59.50 74.33 -102.87
CA LYS A 316 -58.54 75.14 -103.65
C LYS A 316 -58.84 75.10 -105.15
N ALA A 317 -59.25 73.94 -105.68
CA ALA A 317 -59.66 73.78 -107.07
C ALA A 317 -60.92 74.59 -107.43
N LEU A 318 -61.86 74.71 -106.48
CA LEU A 318 -63.07 75.54 -106.64
C LEU A 318 -62.77 77.05 -106.65
N GLN A 319 -61.73 77.50 -105.95
CA GLN A 319 -61.33 78.91 -105.94
C GLN A 319 -60.61 79.33 -107.24
N GLU A 320 -59.81 78.44 -107.83
CA GLU A 320 -59.11 78.70 -109.10
C GLU A 320 -60.08 78.71 -110.31
N ALA A 321 -61.12 77.86 -110.29
CA ALA A 321 -62.17 77.87 -111.33
C ALA A 321 -63.00 79.17 -111.32
N HIS A 322 -63.24 79.76 -110.13
CA HIS A 322 -63.98 81.01 -109.99
C HIS A 322 -63.20 82.23 -110.53
N GLN A 323 -61.88 82.26 -110.34
CA GLN A 323 -61.04 83.36 -110.82
C GLN A 323 -60.93 83.36 -112.35
N GLN A 324 -60.88 82.18 -112.99
CA GLN A 324 -60.84 82.03 -114.44
C GLN A 324 -62.14 82.52 -115.12
N THR A 325 -63.31 82.37 -114.48
CA THR A 325 -64.59 82.85 -115.04
C THR A 325 -64.78 84.37 -114.91
N LEU A 326 -64.04 85.03 -114.02
CA LEU A 326 -64.05 86.48 -113.84
C LEU A 326 -63.22 87.20 -114.91
N ASP A 327 -62.10 86.60 -115.34
CA ASP A 327 -61.19 87.20 -116.33
C ASP A 327 -61.74 87.12 -117.77
N ASP A 328 -62.53 86.08 -118.12
CA ASP A 328 -63.15 85.94 -119.45
C ASP A 328 -64.33 86.91 -119.69
N LEU A 329 -64.90 87.49 -118.62
CA LEU A 329 -66.05 88.41 -118.68
C LEU A 329 -65.64 89.87 -118.87
N GLN A 330 -64.35 90.19 -118.75
CA GLN A 330 -63.83 91.56 -118.79
C GLN A 330 -63.15 91.93 -120.12
N ALA A 331 -63.10 91.00 -121.08
CA ALA A 331 -62.48 91.20 -122.40
C ALA A 331 -63.49 91.38 -123.57
N GLU A 332 -64.81 91.34 -123.33
CA GLU A 332 -65.84 91.57 -124.36
C GLU A 332 -66.42 93.01 -124.42
N GLU A 333 -65.88 93.98 -123.66
CA GLU A 333 -66.40 95.38 -123.64
C GLU A 333 -65.36 96.53 -123.80
N ASP A 334 -64.18 96.32 -124.40
CA ASP A 334 -63.31 97.43 -124.87
C ASP A 334 -62.60 97.16 -126.22
#